data_AF-A0A518HN83-F1
#
_entry.id   AF-A0A518HN83-F1
#
_cell.length_a   1.000
_cell.length_b   1.000
_cell.length_c   1.000
_cell.angle_alpha   90.00
_cell.angle_beta   90.00
_cell.angle_gamma   90.00
#
_symmetry.space_group_name_H-M   'P 1'
#
loop_
_entity.id
_entity.type
_entity.pdbx_description
1 polymer ?
#
loop_
_entity_poly.entity_id
_entity_poly.type
_entity_poly.pdbx_seq_one_letter_code
_entity_poly.pdbx_strand_id
1 'polypeptide(L)'
;MSTSFDQPLTQTSLIPERYDTNELFVCDIADAVLKDIMPQMEHPFYSLSKKPERNVREYRHGEQWIRIVPSALGQATIYDKDILIYAISQLMGKQARGEPIGRRIRLNSHDFLRFTNRGTGGKDYAALVDALSRLNGTMIQTNIVTGDDEQFDSFSLISSAATRRKRGLDGRLLWVELELSQWLFNAIRQQEVLTLHRDYFRLRKPLERRIYELARKHCGRQASWKCSVEVLQKKSGAKSDAKRFRQLVKAIVKTDHLPDYRLSYDSEFDSVTFCNRNTMPSENSVPLNHFAVKPLPEEAFQKARRAAPGWDVYYLERQWREWMTEPPRIPEAAFVGFCRKWYEKRGSP
;
A
#
# COMPACT_ATOMS: atom_id res chain seq x y z
N MET A 1 21.01 -14.85 -46.14
CA MET A 1 21.84 -14.13 -45.14
C MET A 1 20.87 -13.38 -44.26
N SER A 2 20.61 -13.97 -43.10
CA SER A 2 19.39 -13.79 -42.33
C SER A 2 19.70 -13.11 -41.01
N THR A 3 18.76 -12.26 -40.60
CA THR A 3 18.47 -11.85 -39.22
C THR A 3 19.52 -11.02 -38.48
N SER A 4 19.39 -9.69 -38.62
CA SER A 4 19.79 -8.74 -37.59
C SER A 4 18.89 -8.93 -36.36
N PHE A 5 19.50 -9.17 -35.20
CA PHE A 5 18.82 -9.25 -33.91
C PHE A 5 18.29 -7.87 -33.50
N ASP A 6 16.98 -7.68 -33.62
CA ASP A 6 16.27 -6.63 -32.90
C ASP A 6 16.10 -7.10 -31.44
N GLN A 7 16.95 -6.61 -30.54
CA GLN A 7 16.68 -6.70 -29.10
C GLN A 7 15.66 -5.61 -28.72
N PRO A 8 14.51 -5.94 -28.12
CA PRO A 8 13.62 -4.91 -27.58
C PRO A 8 14.28 -4.29 -26.34
N LEU A 9 14.56 -2.99 -26.43
CA LEU A 9 14.97 -2.14 -25.31
C LEU A 9 13.79 -1.94 -24.34
N THR A 10 13.39 -2.96 -23.60
CA THR A 10 12.56 -2.79 -22.40
C THR A 10 13.47 -2.35 -21.24
N GLN A 11 13.91 -1.09 -21.26
CA GLN A 11 14.39 -0.44 -20.04
C GLN A 11 13.19 -0.33 -19.09
N THR A 12 13.04 -1.31 -18.21
CA THR A 12 12.02 -1.35 -17.17
C THR A 12 12.15 -0.10 -16.30
N SER A 13 11.22 0.84 -16.48
CA SER A 13 11.21 2.11 -15.74
C SER A 13 10.88 1.91 -14.25
N LEU A 14 10.19 0.81 -13.94
CA LEU A 14 10.02 0.27 -12.58
C LEU A 14 11.31 -0.38 -12.08
N ILE A 15 11.62 -0.22 -10.79
CA ILE A 15 12.70 -1.01 -10.19
C ILE A 15 12.33 -2.51 -10.19
N PRO A 16 13.31 -3.43 -10.23
CA PRO A 16 13.05 -4.86 -10.14
C PRO A 16 12.28 -5.21 -8.87
N GLU A 17 11.43 -6.22 -8.98
CA GLU A 17 10.84 -6.89 -7.82
C GLU A 17 11.96 -7.67 -7.11
N ARG A 18 12.23 -7.34 -5.85
CA ARG A 18 13.33 -7.91 -5.07
C ARG A 18 12.94 -9.17 -4.31
N TYR A 19 11.66 -9.32 -4.03
CA TYR A 19 11.12 -10.40 -3.21
C TYR A 19 9.86 -10.93 -3.88
N ASP A 20 9.74 -12.26 -3.94
CA ASP A 20 8.50 -12.87 -4.41
C ASP A 20 7.40 -12.55 -3.40
N THR A 21 6.27 -12.06 -3.91
CA THR A 21 5.12 -11.72 -3.09
C THR A 21 4.51 -12.96 -2.41
N ASN A 22 4.71 -14.15 -3.00
CA ASN A 22 4.36 -15.42 -2.38
C ASN A 22 5.36 -15.87 -1.29
N GLU A 23 6.34 -15.06 -0.90
CA GLU A 23 7.19 -15.32 0.28
C GLU A 23 6.94 -14.31 1.42
N LEU A 24 5.96 -13.42 1.24
CA LEU A 24 5.53 -12.43 2.23
C LEU A 24 4.45 -12.98 3.19
N PHE A 25 4.14 -14.29 3.13
CA PHE A 25 3.23 -15.03 4.01
C PHE A 25 3.56 -14.98 5.52
N VAL A 26 4.70 -14.40 5.90
CA VAL A 26 5.10 -14.24 7.32
C VAL A 26 4.36 -13.08 7.99
N CYS A 27 3.65 -12.26 7.23
CA CYS A 27 2.70 -11.31 7.77
C CYS A 27 1.28 -11.85 7.58
N ASP A 28 0.37 -11.52 8.50
CA ASP A 28 -1.10 -11.61 8.32
C ASP A 28 -1.62 -10.66 7.20
N ILE A 29 -0.81 -10.45 6.17
CA ILE A 29 -0.91 -9.60 4.99
C ILE A 29 -1.05 -10.47 3.72
N ALA A 30 -1.32 -11.77 3.82
CA ALA A 30 -1.54 -12.60 2.63
C ALA A 30 -2.56 -11.96 1.64
N ASP A 31 -3.49 -11.15 2.19
CA ASP A 31 -4.46 -10.34 1.46
C ASP A 31 -4.33 -8.81 1.62
N ALA A 32 -3.25 -8.25 2.21
CA ALA A 32 -3.18 -6.79 2.37
C ALA A 32 -2.84 -6.10 1.05
N VAL A 33 -3.92 -5.85 0.32
CA VAL A 33 -4.05 -4.77 -0.65
C VAL A 33 -3.44 -3.51 -0.05
N LEU A 34 -2.51 -2.87 -0.77
CA LEU A 34 -1.88 -1.62 -0.31
C LEU A 34 -2.97 -0.57 -0.06
N LYS A 35 -2.96 0.09 1.10
CA LYS A 35 -3.93 1.13 1.46
C LYS A 35 -3.24 2.44 1.79
N ASP A 36 -3.85 3.54 1.37
CA ASP A 36 -3.38 4.89 1.62
C ASP A 36 -4.56 5.85 1.86
N ILE A 37 -4.30 7.00 2.48
CA ILE A 37 -5.32 7.94 2.96
C ILE A 37 -5.67 8.96 1.87
N MET A 38 -6.96 9.04 1.53
CA MET A 38 -7.49 9.88 0.45
C MET A 38 -7.07 11.36 0.54
N PRO A 39 -7.25 12.07 1.68
CA PRO A 39 -6.79 13.46 1.82
C PRO A 39 -5.31 13.68 1.49
N GLN A 40 -4.45 12.73 1.88
CA GLN A 40 -3.01 12.81 1.62
C GLN A 40 -2.66 12.55 0.16
N MET A 41 -3.50 11.82 -0.57
CA MET A 41 -3.35 11.62 -2.00
C MET A 41 -3.81 12.86 -2.78
N GLU A 42 -4.78 13.61 -2.25
CA GLU A 42 -5.29 14.81 -2.91
C GLU A 42 -4.34 16.02 -2.78
N HIS A 43 -3.75 16.20 -1.60
CA HIS A 43 -2.94 17.39 -1.30
C HIS A 43 -1.50 17.02 -0.94
N PRO A 44 -0.52 17.94 -1.11
CA PRO A 44 0.89 17.58 -1.02
C PRO A 44 1.39 17.59 0.43
N PHE A 45 1.12 16.56 1.21
CA PHE A 45 1.60 16.43 2.60
C PHE A 45 3.11 16.15 2.72
N TYR A 46 3.69 15.53 1.69
CA TYR A 46 5.06 15.02 1.73
C TYR A 46 6.00 15.80 0.82
N SER A 47 7.28 15.84 1.19
CA SER A 47 8.31 16.38 0.30
C SER A 47 8.64 15.39 -0.82
N LEU A 48 8.86 15.92 -2.03
CA LEU A 48 9.36 15.15 -3.17
C LEU A 48 10.89 15.24 -3.32
N SER A 49 11.57 15.95 -2.41
CA SER A 49 13.02 16.10 -2.42
C SER A 49 13.69 14.89 -1.75
N LYS A 50 14.86 14.50 -2.28
CA LYS A 50 15.75 13.55 -1.59
C LYS A 50 16.68 14.24 -0.58
N LYS A 51 16.80 15.57 -0.66
CA LYS A 51 17.55 16.39 0.31
C LYS A 51 16.60 16.86 1.42
N PRO A 52 17.03 16.88 2.69
CA PRO A 52 16.22 17.38 3.79
C PRO A 52 15.70 18.80 3.53
N GLU A 53 14.40 18.99 3.65
CA GLU A 53 13.76 20.31 3.53
C GLU A 53 13.34 20.82 4.90
N ARG A 54 13.93 21.95 5.33
CA ARG A 54 13.74 22.50 6.68
C ARG A 54 12.89 23.77 6.72
N ASN A 55 12.52 24.29 5.55
CA ASN A 55 11.71 25.50 5.45
C ASN A 55 10.24 25.17 5.63
N VAL A 56 9.53 26.02 6.36
CA VAL A 56 8.07 25.96 6.45
C VAL A 56 7.48 26.08 5.05
N ARG A 57 6.47 25.25 4.75
CA ARG A 57 5.78 25.24 3.46
C ARG A 57 4.30 25.41 3.65
N GLU A 58 3.70 26.26 2.84
CA GLU A 58 2.25 26.47 2.79
C GLU A 58 1.72 26.07 1.42
N TYR A 59 0.51 25.51 1.42
CA TYR A 59 -0.22 25.10 0.25
C TYR A 59 -1.67 25.53 0.42
N ARG A 60 -2.29 26.04 -0.65
CA ARG A 60 -3.71 26.39 -0.67
C ARG A 60 -4.35 26.03 -2.00
N HIS A 61 -5.54 25.45 -1.95
CA HIS A 61 -6.33 25.10 -3.12
C HIS A 61 -7.82 25.26 -2.78
N GLY A 62 -8.46 26.28 -3.37
CA GLY A 62 -9.76 26.74 -2.91
C GLY A 62 -9.68 27.20 -1.45
N GLU A 63 -10.61 26.71 -0.63
CA GLU A 63 -10.69 26.99 0.80
C GLU A 63 -9.77 26.12 1.65
N GLN A 64 -9.30 25.00 1.09
CA GLN A 64 -8.43 24.06 1.79
C GLN A 64 -6.97 24.55 1.76
N TRP A 65 -6.30 24.43 2.90
CA TRP A 65 -4.88 24.78 3.05
C TRP A 65 -4.15 23.81 3.95
N ILE A 66 -2.83 23.71 3.75
CA ILE A 66 -1.91 22.94 4.58
C ILE A 66 -0.68 23.79 4.84
N ARG A 67 -0.29 23.89 6.10
CA ARG A 67 1.00 24.44 6.54
C ARG A 67 1.82 23.32 7.16
N ILE A 68 3.04 23.15 6.67
CA ILE A 68 3.95 22.09 7.08
C ILE A 68 5.18 22.72 7.70
N VAL A 69 5.44 22.36 8.95
CA VAL A 69 6.56 22.83 9.75
C VAL A 69 7.52 21.66 9.97
N PRO A 70 8.66 21.64 9.27
CA PRO A 70 9.68 20.60 9.44
C PRO A 70 10.43 20.73 10.77
N SER A 71 10.98 19.61 11.28
CA SER A 71 11.99 19.64 12.33
C SER A 71 13.40 19.92 11.77
N ALA A 72 14.40 19.97 12.65
CA ALA A 72 15.81 20.03 12.27
C ALA A 72 16.27 18.85 11.37
N LEU A 73 15.54 17.74 11.36
CA LEU A 73 15.81 16.59 10.47
C LEU A 73 15.20 16.76 9.07
N GLY A 74 14.37 17.79 8.86
CA GLY A 74 13.63 18.06 7.64
C GLY A 74 12.25 17.39 7.60
N GLN A 75 11.47 17.76 6.58
CA GLN A 75 10.11 17.28 6.36
C GLN A 75 10.10 15.80 5.98
N ALA A 76 9.06 15.08 6.40
CA ALA A 76 8.72 13.76 5.89
C ALA A 76 8.60 13.78 4.35
N THR A 77 9.27 12.82 3.73
CA THR A 77 9.30 12.63 2.28
C THR A 77 8.24 11.63 1.85
N ILE A 78 7.92 11.60 0.56
CA ILE A 78 6.99 10.61 0.00
C ILE A 78 7.48 9.16 0.19
N TYR A 79 8.78 8.95 0.41
CA TYR A 79 9.29 7.63 0.76
C TYR A 79 9.06 7.28 2.23
N ASP A 80 9.03 8.26 3.14
CA ASP A 80 8.75 7.99 4.55
C ASP A 80 7.30 7.52 4.73
N LYS A 81 6.40 8.04 3.88
CA LYS A 81 5.00 7.60 3.77
C LYS A 81 4.82 6.10 3.58
N ASP A 82 5.78 5.39 2.99
CA ASP A 82 5.71 3.93 2.81
C ASP A 82 5.45 3.20 4.14
N ILE A 83 5.95 3.74 5.26
CA ILE A 83 5.69 3.22 6.62
C ILE A 83 4.20 3.31 6.96
N LEU A 84 3.57 4.45 6.62
CA LEU A 84 2.16 4.67 6.86
C LEU A 84 1.31 3.79 5.95
N ILE A 85 1.66 3.67 4.66
CA ILE A 85 0.97 2.77 3.73
C ILE A 85 0.98 1.34 4.28
N TYR A 86 2.13 0.85 4.74
CA TYR A 86 2.24 -0.48 5.33
C TYR A 86 1.41 -0.62 6.62
N ALA A 87 1.50 0.36 7.53
CA ALA A 87 0.76 0.35 8.78
C ALA A 87 -0.77 0.40 8.58
N ILE A 88 -1.25 1.22 7.65
CA ILE A 88 -2.68 1.32 7.30
C ILE A 88 -3.14 0.02 6.65
N SER A 89 -2.35 -0.56 5.75
CA SER A 89 -2.67 -1.85 5.11
C SER A 89 -2.86 -2.96 6.15
N GLN A 90 -2.01 -2.99 7.18
CA GLN A 90 -2.13 -3.92 8.31
C GLN A 90 -3.41 -3.69 9.13
N LEU A 91 -3.72 -2.43 9.46
CA LEU A 91 -4.95 -2.10 10.19
C LEU A 91 -6.21 -2.47 9.39
N MET A 92 -6.21 -2.23 8.08
CA MET A 92 -7.34 -2.58 7.22
C MET A 92 -7.50 -4.09 7.07
N GLY A 93 -6.40 -4.84 6.99
CA GLY A 93 -6.44 -6.31 7.04
C GLY A 93 -7.04 -6.83 8.35
N LYS A 94 -6.62 -6.28 9.49
CA LYS A 94 -7.20 -6.60 10.81
C LYS A 94 -8.69 -6.30 10.88
N GLN A 95 -9.09 -5.11 10.46
CA GLN A 95 -10.50 -4.70 10.46
C GLN A 95 -11.35 -5.62 9.55
N ALA A 96 -10.85 -6.00 8.37
CA ALA A 96 -11.54 -6.92 7.48
C ALA A 96 -11.76 -8.32 8.09
N ARG A 97 -10.89 -8.75 9.01
CA ARG A 97 -11.03 -9.98 9.79
C ARG A 97 -11.87 -9.83 11.06
N GLY A 98 -12.45 -8.65 11.30
CA GLY A 98 -13.20 -8.36 12.52
C GLY A 98 -12.34 -8.19 13.78
N GLU A 99 -11.01 -8.04 13.63
CA GLU A 99 -10.12 -7.78 14.76
C GLU A 99 -10.18 -6.31 15.19
N PRO A 100 -10.02 -6.01 16.50
CA PRO A 100 -9.94 -4.64 16.96
C PRO A 100 -8.68 -3.95 16.44
N ILE A 101 -8.87 -2.75 15.89
CA ILE A 101 -7.78 -1.87 15.46
C ILE A 101 -7.47 -0.81 16.51
N GLY A 102 -6.22 -0.39 16.58
CA GLY A 102 -5.75 0.65 17.48
C GLY A 102 -4.72 1.56 16.82
N ARG A 103 -4.48 2.74 17.41
CA ARG A 103 -3.51 3.72 16.89
C ARG A 103 -2.07 3.25 17.00
N ARG A 104 -1.76 2.41 17.98
CA ARG A 104 -0.40 1.91 18.24
C ARG A 104 -0.17 0.61 17.48
N ILE A 105 0.85 0.61 16.63
CA ILE A 105 1.11 -0.45 15.67
C ILE A 105 2.58 -0.85 15.78
N ARG A 106 2.83 -2.16 15.94
CA ARG A 106 4.17 -2.74 15.88
C ARG A 106 4.41 -3.32 14.49
N LEU A 107 5.50 -2.91 13.87
CA LEU A 107 5.94 -3.39 12.57
C LEU A 107 7.25 -4.16 12.72
N ASN A 108 7.29 -5.40 12.25
CA ASN A 108 8.55 -6.09 12.06
C ASN A 108 9.38 -5.35 11.01
N SER A 109 10.61 -4.99 11.34
CA SER A 109 11.43 -4.13 10.48
C SER A 109 11.84 -4.85 9.19
N HIS A 110 12.14 -6.14 9.29
CA HIS A 110 12.53 -6.96 8.14
C HIS A 110 11.36 -7.13 7.17
N ASP A 111 10.17 -7.39 7.70
CA ASP A 111 8.98 -7.64 6.87
C ASP A 111 8.51 -6.35 6.19
N PHE A 112 8.55 -5.22 6.90
CA PHE A 112 8.31 -3.90 6.29
C PHE A 112 9.26 -3.64 5.11
N LEU A 113 10.57 -3.88 5.28
CA LEU A 113 11.55 -3.63 4.22
C LEU A 113 11.29 -4.52 2.99
N ARG A 114 10.96 -5.80 3.21
CA ARG A 114 10.60 -6.71 2.12
C ARG A 114 9.32 -6.27 1.41
N PHE A 115 8.27 -5.99 2.18
CA PHE A 115 6.96 -5.60 1.65
C PHE A 115 7.02 -4.32 0.81
N THR A 116 7.84 -3.35 1.23
CA THR A 116 8.02 -2.08 0.52
C THR A 116 9.10 -2.14 -0.57
N ASN A 117 9.53 -3.34 -0.96
CA ASN A 117 10.53 -3.61 -2.00
C ASN A 117 11.87 -2.87 -1.78
N ARG A 118 12.28 -2.70 -0.50
CA ARG A 118 13.54 -2.05 -0.09
C ARG A 118 14.68 -3.07 0.06
N GLY A 119 15.90 -2.58 0.25
CA GLY A 119 16.98 -3.46 0.68
C GLY A 119 16.81 -3.89 2.14
N THR A 120 17.47 -4.98 2.53
CA THR A 120 17.52 -5.48 3.91
C THR A 120 18.93 -5.34 4.52
N GLY A 121 19.72 -4.37 4.05
CA GLY A 121 21.04 -4.07 4.58
C GLY A 121 21.00 -3.05 5.72
N GLY A 122 22.11 -2.89 6.46
CA GLY A 122 22.19 -1.98 7.62
C GLY A 122 21.76 -0.53 7.32
N LYS A 123 22.12 -0.02 6.13
CA LYS A 123 21.71 1.31 5.66
C LYS A 123 20.18 1.45 5.51
N ASP A 124 19.48 0.39 5.14
CA ASP A 124 18.04 0.41 4.91
C ASP A 124 17.29 0.43 6.26
N TYR A 125 17.80 -0.28 7.27
CA TYR A 125 17.31 -0.17 8.65
C TYR A 125 17.59 1.20 9.27
N ALA A 126 18.76 1.80 9.02
CA ALA A 126 19.05 3.16 9.46
C ALA A 126 18.07 4.16 8.81
N ALA A 127 17.85 4.04 7.49
CA ALA A 127 16.88 4.87 6.77
C ALA A 127 15.44 4.72 7.28
N LEU A 128 15.03 3.53 7.75
CA LEU A 128 13.74 3.32 8.42
C LEU A 128 13.65 4.13 9.72
N VAL A 129 14.69 4.13 10.55
CA VAL A 129 14.72 4.91 11.80
C VAL A 129 14.71 6.42 11.52
N ASP A 130 15.44 6.87 10.50
CA ASP A 130 15.43 8.26 10.07
C ASP A 130 14.06 8.69 9.54
N ALA A 131 13.38 7.80 8.81
CA ALA A 131 12.03 8.02 8.29
C ALA A 131 11.01 8.18 9.42
N LEU A 132 11.06 7.33 10.46
CA LEU A 132 10.22 7.47 11.65
C LEU A 132 10.45 8.82 12.35
N SER A 133 11.71 9.22 12.48
CA SER A 133 12.06 10.51 13.10
C SER A 133 11.50 11.69 12.31
N ARG A 134 11.55 11.65 10.97
CA ARG A 134 10.95 12.68 10.10
C ARG A 134 9.42 12.68 10.16
N LEU A 135 8.78 11.51 10.19
CA LEU A 135 7.31 11.40 10.34
C LEU A 135 6.84 12.00 11.66
N ASN A 136 7.55 11.72 12.76
CA ASN A 136 7.23 12.25 14.08
C ASN A 136 7.51 13.77 14.19
N GLY A 137 8.60 14.23 13.55
CA GLY A 137 9.04 15.62 13.60
C GLY A 137 8.41 16.56 12.57
N THR A 138 7.52 16.08 11.69
CA THR A 138 6.83 16.93 10.71
C THR A 138 5.48 17.33 11.27
N MET A 139 5.35 18.59 11.67
CA MET A 139 4.08 19.15 12.13
C MET A 139 3.28 19.67 10.93
N ILE A 140 2.01 19.31 10.88
CA ILE A 140 1.03 19.70 9.88
C ILE A 140 -0.05 20.50 10.57
N GLN A 141 -0.40 21.64 9.98
CA GLN A 141 -1.56 22.43 10.31
C GLN A 141 -2.45 22.50 9.09
N THR A 142 -3.76 22.28 9.24
CA THR A 142 -4.67 22.19 8.09
C THR A 142 -6.12 22.43 8.50
N ASN A 143 -6.95 22.82 7.55
CA ASN A 143 -8.42 22.79 7.65
C ASN A 143 -9.05 21.69 6.77
N ILE A 144 -8.24 20.75 6.26
CA ILE A 144 -8.75 19.59 5.52
C ILE A 144 -9.39 18.64 6.53
N VAL A 145 -10.70 18.52 6.41
CA VAL A 145 -11.56 17.67 7.23
C VAL A 145 -11.40 16.19 6.84
N THR A 146 -11.47 15.33 7.85
CA THR A 146 -11.62 13.87 7.71
C THR A 146 -12.83 13.44 8.55
N GLY A 147 -13.83 12.80 7.96
CA GLY A 147 -15.13 12.59 8.63
C GLY A 147 -16.03 13.83 8.61
N ASP A 148 -16.82 14.03 9.68
CA ASP A 148 -17.96 14.97 9.68
C ASP A 148 -17.69 16.32 10.38
N ASP A 149 -16.58 16.47 11.12
CA ASP A 149 -16.32 17.64 11.96
C ASP A 149 -15.39 18.66 11.27
N GLU A 150 -15.85 19.91 11.11
CA GLU A 150 -15.00 21.02 10.69
C GLU A 150 -14.02 21.42 11.81
N GLN A 151 -12.73 21.24 11.57
CA GLN A 151 -11.71 21.55 12.57
C GLN A 151 -10.42 22.13 11.95
N PHE A 152 -9.81 23.08 12.67
CA PHE A 152 -8.38 23.37 12.56
C PHE A 152 -7.60 22.29 13.28
N ASP A 153 -6.82 21.52 12.54
CA ASP A 153 -6.00 20.47 13.10
C ASP A 153 -4.53 20.85 13.06
N SER A 154 -3.82 20.56 14.16
CA SER A 154 -2.37 20.70 14.27
C SER A 154 -1.79 19.42 14.85
N PHE A 155 -1.09 18.63 14.03
CA PHE A 155 -0.63 17.30 14.40
C PHE A 155 0.67 16.91 13.68
N SER A 156 1.40 15.94 14.24
CA SER A 156 2.42 15.17 13.50
C SER A 156 1.78 13.93 12.88
N LEU A 157 2.29 13.45 11.73
CA LEU A 157 1.74 12.25 11.05
C LEU A 157 1.70 11.00 11.94
N ILE A 158 2.70 10.87 12.81
CA ILE A 158 2.70 9.93 13.94
C ILE A 158 2.92 10.73 15.22
N SER A 159 2.27 10.32 16.30
CA SER A 159 2.37 10.97 17.62
C SER A 159 3.55 10.45 18.45
N SER A 160 4.00 9.22 18.17
CA SER A 160 5.19 8.66 18.79
C SER A 160 5.79 7.55 17.94
N ALA A 161 7.09 7.29 18.13
CA ALA A 161 7.79 6.16 17.56
C ALA A 161 8.78 5.57 18.58
N ALA A 162 8.92 4.24 18.58
CA ALA A 162 9.90 3.53 19.38
C ALA A 162 10.58 2.44 18.54
N THR A 163 11.86 2.21 18.79
CA THR A 163 12.64 1.16 18.12
C THR A 163 13.08 0.12 19.14
N ARG A 164 12.98 -1.17 18.82
CA ARG A 164 13.58 -2.23 19.63
C ARG A 164 14.70 -2.94 18.90
N ARG A 165 15.81 -3.12 19.62
CA ARG A 165 17.05 -3.68 19.09
C ARG A 165 17.53 -4.82 19.97
N LYS A 166 18.21 -5.79 19.36
CA LYS A 166 18.91 -6.88 20.05
C LYS A 166 20.39 -6.51 20.18
N ARG A 167 20.98 -6.66 21.38
CA ARG A 167 22.39 -6.33 21.70
C ARG A 167 22.67 -4.81 21.79
N GLY A 168 21.85 -4.08 22.54
CA GLY A 168 22.04 -2.64 22.77
C GLY A 168 21.51 -1.75 21.64
N LEU A 169 21.70 -0.44 21.79
CA LEU A 169 21.16 0.59 20.88
C LEU A 169 21.79 0.58 19.48
N ASP A 170 23.00 0.04 19.34
CA ASP A 170 23.67 -0.15 18.05
C ASP A 170 23.42 -1.54 17.45
N GLY A 171 22.65 -2.37 18.15
CA GLY A 171 22.36 -3.73 17.78
C GLY A 171 21.32 -3.87 16.66
N ARG A 172 21.02 -5.11 16.29
CA ARG A 172 20.07 -5.46 15.22
C ARG A 172 18.68 -4.92 15.53
N LEU A 173 18.13 -4.09 14.65
CA LEU A 173 16.74 -3.63 14.73
C LEU A 173 15.79 -4.82 14.51
N LEU A 174 14.91 -5.05 15.48
CA LEU A 174 13.92 -6.12 15.44
C LEU A 174 12.61 -5.58 14.87
N TRP A 175 12.03 -4.62 15.58
CA TRP A 175 10.76 -4.02 15.23
C TRP A 175 10.75 -2.54 15.61
N VAL A 176 9.84 -1.84 14.95
CA VAL A 176 9.49 -0.46 15.26
C VAL A 176 8.04 -0.44 15.71
N GLU A 177 7.72 0.46 16.62
CA GLU A 177 6.36 0.73 17.07
C GLU A 177 6.09 2.19 16.81
N LEU A 178 4.91 2.48 16.29
CA LEU A 178 4.47 3.85 16.01
C LEU A 178 3.04 4.01 16.50
N GLU A 179 2.71 5.23 16.91
CA GLU A 179 1.34 5.63 17.22
C GLU A 179 0.87 6.60 16.14
N LEU A 180 -0.16 6.21 15.39
CA LEU A 180 -0.79 7.07 14.40
C LEU A 180 -1.40 8.29 15.08
N SER A 181 -1.35 9.43 14.39
CA SER A 181 -2.07 10.62 14.83
C SER A 181 -3.57 10.37 14.89
N GLN A 182 -4.27 11.12 15.74
CA GLN A 182 -5.73 11.03 15.82
C GLN A 182 -6.37 11.31 14.46
N TRP A 183 -5.86 12.32 13.75
CA TRP A 183 -6.32 12.69 12.41
C TRP A 183 -6.20 11.51 11.41
N LEU A 184 -5.04 10.83 11.37
CA LEU A 184 -4.86 9.67 10.49
C LEU A 184 -5.81 8.53 10.86
N PHE A 185 -5.95 8.27 12.16
CA PHE A 185 -6.77 7.17 12.65
C PHE A 185 -8.27 7.42 12.42
N ASN A 186 -8.72 8.67 12.51
CA ASN A 186 -10.08 9.06 12.17
C ASN A 186 -10.38 8.79 10.69
N ALA A 187 -9.49 9.21 9.78
CA ALA A 187 -9.63 8.90 8.35
C ALA A 187 -9.74 7.39 8.08
N ILE A 188 -8.95 6.57 8.78
CA ILE A 188 -9.04 5.10 8.70
C ILE A 188 -10.41 4.59 9.17
N ARG A 189 -10.90 5.07 10.32
CA ARG A 189 -12.21 4.68 10.86
C ARG A 189 -13.35 5.05 9.92
N GLN A 190 -13.25 6.19 9.24
CA GLN A 190 -14.22 6.69 8.27
C GLN A 190 -14.09 6.08 6.87
N GLN A 191 -13.28 5.03 6.70
CA GLN A 191 -13.06 4.36 5.41
C GLN A 191 -12.52 5.30 4.31
N GLU A 192 -11.81 6.38 4.68
CA GLU A 192 -11.17 7.31 3.75
C GLU A 192 -9.84 6.75 3.20
N VAL A 193 -9.84 5.47 2.85
CA VAL A 193 -8.69 4.72 2.34
C VAL A 193 -8.89 4.29 0.89
N LEU A 194 -7.83 4.35 0.08
CA LEU A 194 -7.82 3.80 -1.27
C LEU A 194 -6.80 2.68 -1.41
N THR A 195 -7.20 1.67 -2.18
CA THR A 195 -6.32 0.59 -2.64
C THR A 195 -5.26 1.13 -3.61
N LEU A 196 -3.99 0.77 -3.43
CA LEU A 196 -2.92 1.01 -4.41
C LEU A 196 -2.52 -0.28 -5.11
N HIS A 197 -2.03 -0.15 -6.34
CA HIS A 197 -1.43 -1.25 -7.11
C HIS A 197 -0.11 -1.69 -6.46
N ARG A 198 0.17 -3.00 -6.49
CA ARG A 198 1.38 -3.61 -5.90
C ARG A 198 2.70 -2.97 -6.38
N ASP A 199 2.77 -2.65 -7.67
CA ASP A 199 3.93 -1.99 -8.27
C ASP A 199 4.15 -0.53 -7.81
N TYR A 200 3.31 0.03 -6.93
CA TYR A 200 3.51 1.36 -6.36
C TYR A 200 4.92 1.51 -5.76
N PHE A 201 5.37 0.54 -4.96
CA PHE A 201 6.71 0.60 -4.37
C PHE A 201 7.84 0.45 -5.38
N ARG A 202 7.54 -0.01 -6.59
CA ARG A 202 8.50 -0.12 -7.70
C ARG A 202 8.66 1.19 -8.48
N LEU A 203 7.84 2.21 -8.23
CA LEU A 203 8.03 3.55 -8.78
C LEU A 203 9.28 4.18 -8.16
N ARG A 204 10.28 4.44 -9.02
CA ARG A 204 11.61 4.88 -8.60
C ARG A 204 11.61 6.33 -8.15
N LYS A 205 10.96 7.24 -8.89
CA LYS A 205 11.06 8.69 -8.63
C LYS A 205 9.96 9.18 -7.71
N PRO A 206 10.24 10.17 -6.84
CA PRO A 206 9.23 10.75 -5.93
C PRO A 206 8.01 11.30 -6.68
N LEU A 207 8.26 11.99 -7.79
CA LEU A 207 7.21 12.60 -8.60
C LEU A 207 6.32 11.54 -9.27
N GLU A 208 6.88 10.41 -9.71
CA GLU A 208 6.11 9.31 -10.30
C GLU A 208 5.13 8.72 -9.29
N ARG A 209 5.58 8.47 -8.05
CA ARG A 209 4.71 8.05 -6.93
C ARG A 209 3.61 9.07 -6.68
N ARG A 210 3.96 10.36 -6.63
CA ARG A 210 2.98 11.42 -6.38
C ARG A 210 1.94 11.55 -7.50
N ILE A 211 2.36 11.42 -8.76
CA ILE A 211 1.46 11.45 -9.91
C ILE A 211 0.54 10.23 -9.90
N TYR A 212 1.03 9.05 -9.51
CA TYR A 212 0.18 7.88 -9.29
C TYR A 212 -0.87 8.12 -8.19
N GLU A 213 -0.51 8.72 -7.05
CA GLU A 213 -1.46 9.04 -5.98
C GLU A 213 -2.57 9.98 -6.47
N LEU A 214 -2.22 11.02 -7.23
CA LEU A 214 -3.20 11.95 -7.80
C LEU A 214 -4.10 11.27 -8.83
N ALA A 215 -3.54 10.42 -9.69
CA ALA A 215 -4.32 9.60 -10.61
C ALA A 215 -5.29 8.70 -9.82
N ARG A 216 -4.82 8.07 -8.75
CA ARG A 216 -5.65 7.17 -7.94
C ARG A 216 -6.77 7.89 -7.19
N LYS A 217 -6.51 9.08 -6.66
CA LYS A 217 -7.52 9.90 -6.00
C LYS A 217 -8.54 10.47 -6.98
N HIS A 218 -8.08 11.03 -8.10
CA HIS A 218 -8.95 11.77 -9.00
C HIS A 218 -9.52 10.91 -10.13
N CYS A 219 -8.72 10.08 -10.80
CA CYS A 219 -9.22 9.13 -11.80
C CYS A 219 -9.96 7.98 -11.12
N GLY A 220 -9.32 7.31 -10.15
CA GLY A 220 -9.90 6.13 -9.52
C GLY A 220 -10.39 5.14 -10.58
N ARG A 221 -11.63 4.63 -10.44
CA ARG A 221 -12.23 3.69 -11.39
C ARG A 221 -12.85 4.33 -12.64
N GLN A 222 -12.88 5.66 -12.75
CA GLN A 222 -13.47 6.33 -13.91
C GLN A 222 -12.61 6.08 -15.15
N ALA A 223 -13.22 6.13 -16.34
CA ALA A 223 -12.53 5.85 -17.60
C ALA A 223 -11.31 6.77 -17.81
N SER A 224 -11.47 8.06 -17.51
CA SER A 224 -10.38 9.02 -17.58
C SER A 224 -10.57 10.24 -16.69
N TRP A 225 -9.48 10.87 -16.28
CA TRP A 225 -9.45 12.17 -15.64
C TRP A 225 -8.49 13.11 -16.37
N LYS A 226 -8.94 14.32 -16.73
CA LYS A 226 -8.13 15.34 -17.40
C LYS A 226 -7.92 16.53 -16.46
N CYS A 227 -6.69 17.07 -16.41
CA CYS A 227 -6.38 18.31 -15.70
C CYS A 227 -5.31 19.11 -16.42
N SER A 228 -5.22 20.41 -16.16
CA SER A 228 -4.10 21.22 -16.64
C SER A 228 -2.80 20.82 -15.94
N VAL A 229 -1.68 21.02 -16.62
CA VAL A 229 -0.35 20.77 -16.04
C VAL A 229 -0.11 21.64 -14.81
N GLU A 230 -0.61 22.88 -14.81
CA GLU A 230 -0.51 23.79 -13.67
C GLU A 230 -1.20 23.22 -12.43
N VAL A 231 -2.43 22.71 -12.58
CA VAL A 231 -3.18 22.07 -11.47
C VAL A 231 -2.46 20.82 -11.00
N LEU A 232 -1.97 19.99 -11.92
CA LEU A 232 -1.19 18.80 -11.59
C LEU A 232 0.07 19.15 -10.79
N GLN A 233 0.80 20.18 -11.24
CA GLN A 233 2.00 20.66 -10.55
C GLN A 233 1.66 21.17 -9.15
N LYS A 234 0.63 22.00 -9.02
CA LYS A 234 0.16 22.55 -7.75
C LYS A 234 -0.23 21.43 -6.77
N LYS A 235 -1.08 20.48 -7.17
CA LYS A 235 -1.51 19.34 -6.32
C LYS A 235 -0.37 18.36 -6.03
N SER A 236 0.63 18.25 -6.90
CA SER A 236 1.82 17.42 -6.65
C SER A 236 2.75 18.02 -5.59
N GLY A 237 2.74 19.35 -5.43
CA GLY A 237 3.70 20.05 -4.58
C GLY A 237 5.13 20.08 -5.14
N ALA A 238 5.31 19.78 -6.43
CA ALA A 238 6.61 19.82 -7.08
C ALA A 238 7.15 21.26 -7.19
N LYS A 239 8.42 21.44 -6.82
CA LYS A 239 9.10 22.75 -6.77
C LYS A 239 9.92 23.10 -8.03
N SER A 240 9.95 22.21 -9.02
CA SER A 240 10.60 22.49 -10.30
C SER A 240 9.91 23.66 -11.01
N ASP A 241 10.60 24.36 -11.90
CA ASP A 241 9.93 25.28 -12.82
C ASP A 241 8.95 24.54 -13.76
N ALA A 242 8.00 25.27 -14.35
CA ALA A 242 6.95 24.69 -15.19
C ALA A 242 7.50 23.98 -16.44
N LYS A 243 8.61 24.45 -17.03
CA LYS A 243 9.23 23.82 -18.20
C LYS A 243 9.79 22.44 -17.83
N ARG A 244 10.54 22.37 -16.72
CA ARG A 244 11.08 21.12 -16.19
C ARG A 244 9.97 20.18 -15.74
N PHE A 245 8.92 20.69 -15.09
CA PHE A 245 7.78 19.86 -14.70
C PHE A 245 7.12 19.20 -15.92
N ARG A 246 6.86 19.96 -16.99
CA ARG A 246 6.34 19.43 -18.27
C ARG A 246 7.26 18.35 -18.86
N GLN A 247 8.57 18.56 -18.83
CA GLN A 247 9.53 17.54 -19.30
C GLN A 247 9.44 16.25 -18.49
N LEU A 248 9.30 16.35 -17.17
CA LEU A 248 9.14 15.18 -16.30
C LEU A 248 7.82 14.44 -16.57
N VAL A 249 6.71 15.16 -16.75
CA VAL A 249 5.42 14.57 -17.12
C VAL A 249 5.50 13.86 -18.48
N LYS A 250 6.07 14.52 -19.50
CA LYS A 250 6.28 13.92 -20.82
C LYS A 250 7.15 12.66 -20.77
N ALA A 251 8.13 12.61 -19.87
CA ALA A 251 8.94 11.41 -19.66
C ALA A 251 8.11 10.24 -19.08
N ILE A 252 7.16 10.53 -18.18
CA ILE A 252 6.24 9.51 -17.65
C ILE A 252 5.30 9.02 -18.75
N VAL A 253 4.73 9.93 -19.56
CA VAL A 253 3.91 9.59 -20.73
C VAL A 253 4.68 8.68 -21.68
N LYS A 254 5.93 9.03 -22.02
CA LYS A 254 6.77 8.26 -22.95
C LYS A 254 7.08 6.84 -22.44
N THR A 255 7.32 6.70 -21.14
CA THR A 255 7.70 5.40 -20.54
C THR A 255 6.51 4.53 -20.18
N ASP A 256 5.31 5.11 -20.08
CA ASP A 256 4.03 4.44 -19.89
C ASP A 256 4.03 3.36 -18.77
N HIS A 257 4.82 3.60 -17.72
CA HIS A 257 5.09 2.63 -16.66
C HIS A 257 4.25 2.84 -15.39
N LEU A 258 3.36 3.83 -15.39
CA LEU A 258 2.53 4.12 -14.22
C LEU A 258 1.52 2.99 -14.02
N PRO A 259 1.48 2.34 -12.85
CA PRO A 259 0.51 1.28 -12.58
C PRO A 259 -0.93 1.81 -12.71
N ASP A 260 -1.86 0.95 -13.11
CA ASP A 260 -3.29 1.24 -13.31
C ASP A 260 -3.67 2.32 -14.34
N TYR A 261 -2.75 3.18 -14.75
CA TYR A 261 -3.07 4.36 -15.56
C TYR A 261 -2.12 4.54 -16.73
N ARG A 262 -2.67 4.90 -17.88
CA ARG A 262 -1.94 5.43 -19.03
C ARG A 262 -2.05 6.94 -19.02
N LEU A 263 -0.94 7.65 -19.22
CA LEU A 263 -0.96 9.11 -19.31
C LEU A 263 -0.83 9.53 -20.77
N SER A 264 -1.58 10.55 -21.16
CA SER A 264 -1.36 11.30 -22.40
C SER A 264 -1.16 12.77 -22.07
N TYR A 265 -0.30 13.44 -22.85
CA TYR A 265 -0.04 14.86 -22.74
C TYR A 265 -0.53 15.56 -24.00
N ASP A 266 -1.30 16.62 -23.80
CA ASP A 266 -1.89 17.45 -24.83
C ASP A 266 -1.15 18.79 -24.82
N SER A 267 -0.38 19.04 -25.89
CA SER A 267 0.44 20.24 -26.01
C SER A 267 -0.34 21.49 -26.35
N GLU A 268 -1.52 21.35 -26.97
CA GLU A 268 -2.35 22.48 -27.37
C GLU A 268 -3.02 23.10 -26.14
N PHE A 269 -3.56 22.25 -25.27
CA PHE A 269 -4.28 22.69 -24.05
C PHE A 269 -3.42 22.63 -22.78
N ASP A 270 -2.12 22.38 -22.90
CA ASP A 270 -1.16 22.14 -21.82
C ASP A 270 -1.75 21.31 -20.66
N SER A 271 -2.27 20.15 -21.02
CA SER A 271 -3.06 19.31 -20.12
C SER A 271 -2.62 17.85 -20.17
N VAL A 272 -2.98 17.11 -19.12
CA VAL A 272 -2.65 15.69 -18.95
C VAL A 272 -3.95 14.94 -18.76
N THR A 273 -4.11 13.84 -19.49
CA THR A 273 -5.21 12.91 -19.31
C THR A 273 -4.68 11.60 -18.74
N PHE A 274 -5.31 11.13 -17.68
CA PHE A 274 -5.08 9.84 -17.06
C PHE A 274 -6.19 8.91 -17.52
N CYS A 275 -5.87 7.84 -18.24
CA CYS A 275 -6.82 6.83 -18.67
C CYS A 275 -6.64 5.57 -17.83
N ASN A 276 -7.72 5.05 -17.27
CA ASN A 276 -7.69 3.82 -16.50
C ASN A 276 -7.40 2.62 -17.41
N ARG A 277 -6.45 1.76 -17.02
CA ARG A 277 -6.10 0.52 -17.74
C ARG A 277 -7.08 -0.64 -17.46
N ASN A 278 -8.05 -0.43 -16.58
CA ASN A 278 -9.00 -1.42 -16.05
C ASN A 278 -8.30 -2.63 -15.38
N THR A 279 -7.12 -2.41 -14.80
CA THR A 279 -6.33 -3.44 -14.11
C THR A 279 -6.63 -3.54 -12.61
N MET A 280 -7.47 -2.63 -12.08
CA MET A 280 -7.82 -2.64 -10.66
C MET A 280 -8.75 -3.81 -10.34
N PRO A 281 -8.45 -4.59 -9.29
CA PRO A 281 -9.38 -5.57 -8.76
C PRO A 281 -10.74 -4.90 -8.47
N SER A 282 -11.85 -5.58 -8.75
CA SER A 282 -13.16 -5.10 -8.30
C SER A 282 -13.21 -5.19 -6.77
N GLU A 283 -13.95 -4.32 -6.09
CA GLU A 283 -14.13 -4.44 -4.63
C GLU A 283 -14.83 -5.76 -4.24
N ASN A 284 -15.48 -6.42 -5.20
CA ASN A 284 -16.04 -7.76 -5.07
C ASN A 284 -15.04 -8.90 -5.41
N SER A 285 -13.80 -8.57 -5.76
CA SER A 285 -12.71 -9.53 -5.95
C SER A 285 -11.70 -9.46 -4.80
N VAL A 286 -12.14 -9.10 -3.58
CA VAL A 286 -11.42 -9.52 -2.38
C VAL A 286 -11.54 -11.04 -2.36
N PRO A 287 -10.45 -11.81 -2.38
CA PRO A 287 -10.54 -13.18 -1.90
C PRO A 287 -10.92 -13.05 -0.42
N LEU A 288 -12.21 -13.23 -0.12
CA LEU A 288 -12.65 -13.59 1.22
C LEU A 288 -11.78 -14.78 1.63
N ASN A 289 -10.87 -14.57 2.58
CA ASN A 289 -10.06 -15.56 3.29
C ASN A 289 -10.07 -16.94 2.62
N HIS A 290 -9.15 -17.15 1.69
CA HIS A 290 -8.85 -18.50 1.32
C HIS A 290 -7.41 -18.61 0.86
N PHE A 291 -6.58 -19.34 1.63
CA PHE A 291 -5.41 -20.00 1.06
C PHE A 291 -5.88 -20.55 -0.28
N ALA A 292 -5.32 -20.08 -1.41
CA ALA A 292 -5.78 -20.46 -2.73
C ALA A 292 -5.37 -21.91 -3.05
N VAL A 293 -5.82 -22.86 -2.23
CA VAL A 293 -6.03 -24.24 -2.59
C VAL A 293 -7.03 -24.18 -3.75
N LYS A 294 -6.56 -24.58 -4.93
CA LYS A 294 -7.42 -24.74 -6.12
C LYS A 294 -8.73 -25.43 -5.72
N PRO A 295 -9.87 -25.05 -6.32
CA PRO A 295 -11.15 -25.71 -6.05
C PRO A 295 -10.95 -27.23 -6.07
N LEU A 296 -11.41 -27.90 -5.01
CA LEU A 296 -11.26 -29.34 -4.90
C LEU A 296 -12.09 -30.00 -6.02
N PRO A 297 -11.58 -31.05 -6.68
CA PRO A 297 -12.36 -31.80 -7.67
C PRO A 297 -13.55 -32.49 -7.01
N GLU A 298 -14.64 -32.70 -7.75
CA GLU A 298 -15.87 -33.36 -7.24
C GLU A 298 -15.57 -34.73 -6.61
N GLU A 299 -14.56 -35.45 -7.11
CA GLU A 299 -14.11 -36.72 -6.51
C GLU A 299 -13.68 -36.58 -5.04
N ALA A 300 -13.08 -35.46 -4.66
CA ALA A 300 -12.67 -35.19 -3.28
C ALA A 300 -13.91 -35.00 -2.38
N PHE A 301 -14.94 -34.29 -2.87
CA PHE A 301 -16.22 -34.13 -2.16
C PHE A 301 -16.97 -35.45 -1.99
N GLN A 302 -16.97 -36.31 -3.01
CA GLN A 302 -17.55 -37.65 -2.90
C GLN A 302 -16.83 -38.50 -1.85
N LYS A 303 -15.49 -38.46 -1.82
CA LYS A 303 -14.68 -39.15 -0.81
C LYS A 303 -14.92 -38.58 0.60
N ALA A 304 -15.09 -37.27 0.72
CA ALA A 304 -15.38 -36.58 1.98
C ALA A 304 -16.78 -36.95 2.53
N ARG A 305 -17.82 -37.00 1.69
CA ARG A 305 -19.17 -37.46 2.06
C ARG A 305 -19.16 -38.90 2.62
N ARG A 306 -18.31 -39.77 2.08
CA ARG A 306 -18.11 -41.14 2.61
C ARG A 306 -17.31 -41.14 3.93
N ALA A 307 -16.39 -40.21 4.10
CA ALA A 307 -15.53 -40.11 5.28
C ALA A 307 -16.23 -39.50 6.51
N ALA A 308 -17.25 -38.66 6.30
CA ALA A 308 -18.09 -38.08 7.34
C ALA A 308 -19.58 -38.14 6.96
N PRO A 309 -20.23 -39.32 7.06
CA PRO A 309 -21.64 -39.48 6.68
C PRO A 309 -22.56 -38.58 7.49
N GLY A 310 -23.59 -38.02 6.85
CA GLY A 310 -24.61 -37.17 7.48
C GLY A 310 -24.22 -35.70 7.64
N TRP A 311 -22.93 -35.35 7.60
CA TRP A 311 -22.47 -33.96 7.65
C TRP A 311 -22.54 -33.28 6.27
N ASP A 312 -22.90 -31.99 6.25
CA ASP A 312 -22.80 -31.17 5.05
C ASP A 312 -21.32 -31.02 4.64
N VAL A 313 -20.99 -31.55 3.46
CA VAL A 313 -19.62 -31.57 2.95
C VAL A 313 -19.06 -30.18 2.68
N TYR A 314 -19.90 -29.21 2.31
CA TYR A 314 -19.48 -27.82 2.10
C TYR A 314 -19.30 -27.08 3.43
N TYR A 315 -20.04 -27.47 4.46
CA TYR A 315 -19.77 -27.02 5.82
C TYR A 315 -18.42 -27.55 6.32
N LEU A 316 -18.15 -28.85 6.17
CA LEU A 316 -16.85 -29.43 6.53
C LEU A 316 -15.70 -28.84 5.72
N GLU A 317 -15.93 -28.54 4.45
CA GLU A 317 -14.96 -27.84 3.61
C GLU A 317 -14.61 -26.49 4.20
N ARG A 318 -15.60 -25.66 4.56
CA ARG A 318 -15.37 -24.36 5.22
C ARG A 318 -14.59 -24.53 6.52
N GLN A 319 -14.96 -25.49 7.37
CA GLN A 319 -14.28 -25.75 8.64
C GLN A 319 -12.83 -26.22 8.46
N TRP A 320 -12.58 -27.08 7.47
CA TRP A 320 -11.23 -27.52 7.12
C TRP A 320 -10.37 -26.36 6.63
N ARG A 321 -10.97 -25.53 5.78
CA ARG A 321 -10.40 -24.33 5.18
C ARG A 321 -10.06 -23.25 6.21
N GLU A 322 -10.88 -23.11 7.25
CA GLU A 322 -10.63 -22.25 8.42
C GLU A 322 -9.59 -22.82 9.38
N TRP A 323 -9.53 -24.14 9.52
CA TRP A 323 -8.56 -24.84 10.38
C TRP A 323 -7.15 -24.88 9.79
N MET A 324 -7.02 -24.78 8.47
CA MET A 324 -5.77 -24.88 7.75
C MET A 324 -4.86 -23.68 8.03
N THR A 325 -3.63 -23.94 8.48
CA THR A 325 -2.60 -22.90 8.70
C THR A 325 -1.60 -22.78 7.55
N GLU A 326 -1.47 -23.83 6.74
CA GLU A 326 -0.57 -23.90 5.58
C GLU A 326 -1.19 -24.77 4.46
N PRO A 327 -0.93 -24.47 3.17
CA PRO A 327 -1.49 -25.24 2.07
C PRO A 327 -0.87 -26.64 2.02
N PRO A 328 -1.67 -27.71 2.12
CA PRO A 328 -1.16 -29.08 2.03
C PRO A 328 -0.67 -29.38 0.61
N ARG A 329 0.40 -30.19 0.52
CA ARG A 329 0.96 -30.63 -0.77
C ARG A 329 -0.05 -31.37 -1.66
N ILE A 330 -1.02 -32.06 -1.05
CA ILE A 330 -2.12 -32.76 -1.73
C ILE A 330 -3.44 -32.38 -1.03
N PRO A 331 -4.12 -31.31 -1.50
CA PRO A 331 -5.30 -30.77 -0.83
C PRO A 331 -6.49 -31.72 -0.74
N GLU A 332 -6.71 -32.55 -1.76
CA GLU A 332 -7.82 -33.51 -1.79
C GLU A 332 -7.69 -34.55 -0.69
N ALA A 333 -6.49 -35.11 -0.52
CA ALA A 333 -6.22 -36.12 0.50
C ALA A 333 -6.28 -35.51 1.91
N ALA A 334 -5.77 -34.28 2.06
CA ALA A 334 -5.81 -33.57 3.33
C ALA A 334 -7.25 -33.23 3.76
N PHE A 335 -8.11 -32.81 2.84
CA PHE A 335 -9.53 -32.55 3.12
C PHE A 335 -10.29 -33.80 3.57
N VAL A 336 -10.12 -34.91 2.83
CA VAL A 336 -10.76 -36.18 3.17
C VAL A 336 -10.27 -36.69 4.53
N GLY A 337 -8.97 -36.51 4.82
CA GLY A 337 -8.39 -36.85 6.13
C GLY A 337 -8.95 -36.01 7.27
N PHE A 338 -9.20 -34.72 7.04
CA PHE A 338 -9.86 -33.85 8.01
C PHE A 338 -11.30 -34.29 8.28
N CYS A 339 -12.09 -34.56 7.23
CA CYS A 339 -13.48 -35.02 7.39
C CYS A 339 -13.55 -36.31 8.21
N ARG A 340 -12.64 -37.26 7.97
CA ARG A 340 -12.55 -38.49 8.76
C ARG A 340 -12.30 -38.21 10.25
N LYS A 341 -11.30 -37.38 10.57
CA LYS A 341 -11.00 -36.99 11.96
C LYS A 341 -12.13 -36.20 12.62
N TRP A 342 -12.85 -35.38 11.84
CA TRP A 342 -14.01 -34.63 12.32
C TRP A 342 -15.11 -35.58 12.76
N TYR A 343 -15.44 -36.56 11.92
CA TYR A 343 -16.43 -37.58 12.21
C TYR A 343 -16.02 -38.48 13.38
N GLU A 344 -14.76 -38.91 13.46
CA GLU A 344 -14.24 -39.68 14.59
C GLU A 344 -14.39 -38.94 15.93
N LYS A 345 -14.23 -37.60 15.93
CA LYS A 345 -14.34 -36.78 17.14
C LYS A 345 -15.77 -36.40 17.51
N ARG A 346 -16.66 -36.25 16.53
CA ARG A 346 -17.99 -35.65 16.75
C ARG A 346 -19.15 -36.60 16.48
N GLY A 347 -18.91 -37.76 15.87
CA GLY A 347 -19.94 -38.69 15.46
C GLY A 347 -20.85 -38.14 14.36
N SER A 348 -22.04 -38.72 14.25
CA SER A 348 -23.09 -38.23 13.35
C SER A 348 -23.67 -36.91 13.88
N PRO A 349 -24.01 -35.95 13.00
CA PRO A 349 -24.55 -34.65 13.39
C PRO A 349 -25.96 -34.74 13.97
#